data_AF-A0AAN7DJ31-F1
#
_entry.id   AF-A0AAN7DJ31-F1
#
_cell.length_a   1.000
_cell.length_b   1.000
_cell.length_c   1.000
_cell.angle_alpha   90.00
_cell.angle_beta   90.00
_cell.angle_gamma   90.00
#
_symmetry.space_group_name_H-M   'P 1'
#
loop_
_entity.id
_entity.type
_entity.pdbx_description
1 polymer ?
#
loop_
_entity_poly.entity_id
_entity_poly.type
_entity_poly.pdbx_seq_one_letter_code
_entity_poly.pdbx_strand_id
1 'polypeptide(L)'
;MFIGDRGLCVGSRLKGHLKYGGKWKPRLHSSVATVHTTNEHKTSQTCMYCFGPTSHPTQTIKAKDGKTKARSIHGAFLCLNPACVSVLNHRAIQGRDKTSALAIAVSGLSILLFKQPLPVFNPNPSQSNTGIISKTTSFCSRNEKRDGSGAVLADA
;
A
#
# COMPACT_ATOMS: atom_id res chain seq x y z
N MET A 1 -6.64 -2.85 -12.50
CA MET A 1 -7.15 -2.50 -11.15
C MET A 1 -6.67 -3.53 -10.13
N PHE A 2 -6.28 -3.10 -8.93
CA PHE A 2 -5.90 -4.00 -7.84
C PHE A 2 -6.93 -3.91 -6.71
N ILE A 3 -7.26 -5.06 -6.10
CA ILE A 3 -8.22 -5.17 -5.00
C ILE A 3 -7.57 -5.96 -3.87
N GLY A 4 -7.58 -5.41 -2.64
CA GLY A 4 -7.17 -6.14 -1.45
C GLY A 4 -8.11 -7.32 -1.14
N ASP A 5 -7.53 -8.46 -0.80
CA ASP A 5 -8.24 -9.69 -0.46
C ASP A 5 -9.11 -9.55 0.80
N ARG A 6 -8.67 -8.78 1.80
CA ARG A 6 -9.48 -8.42 2.98
C ARG A 6 -10.67 -7.55 2.61
N GLY A 7 -10.55 -6.72 1.58
CA GLY A 7 -11.63 -5.98 0.94
C GLY A 7 -12.77 -6.84 0.36
N LEU A 8 -12.55 -8.15 0.16
CA LEU A 8 -13.62 -9.08 -0.22
C LEU A 8 -14.55 -9.41 0.96
N CYS A 9 -14.16 -9.06 2.19
CA CYS A 9 -14.95 -9.23 3.40
C CYS A 9 -15.35 -10.70 3.70
N VAL A 10 -14.67 -11.69 3.11
CA VAL A 10 -14.96 -13.12 3.34
C VAL A 10 -14.79 -13.45 4.84
N GLY A 11 -15.81 -14.05 5.44
CA GLY A 11 -15.79 -14.47 6.85
C GLY A 11 -16.10 -13.34 7.86
N SER A 12 -16.20 -12.09 7.41
CA SER A 12 -16.63 -10.98 8.26
C SER A 12 -18.16 -10.95 8.40
N ARG A 13 -18.67 -10.47 9.53
CA ARG A 13 -20.12 -10.30 9.75
C ARG A 13 -20.53 -8.83 9.58
N LEU A 14 -21.65 -8.59 8.92
CA LEU A 14 -22.30 -7.28 8.88
C LEU A 14 -23.75 -7.44 9.32
N LYS A 15 -24.15 -6.75 10.39
CA LYS A 15 -25.50 -6.84 10.97
C LYS A 15 -25.95 -8.30 11.17
N GLY A 16 -25.08 -9.15 11.74
CA GLY A 16 -25.36 -10.57 11.98
C GLY A 16 -25.23 -11.50 10.76
N HIS A 17 -25.16 -10.96 9.54
CA HIS A 17 -25.05 -11.77 8.32
C HIS A 17 -23.59 -12.05 7.99
N LEU A 18 -23.24 -13.30 7.71
CA LEU A 18 -21.91 -13.68 7.26
C LEU A 18 -21.70 -13.21 5.82
N LYS A 19 -20.64 -12.45 5.59
CA LYS A 19 -20.22 -12.12 4.24
C LYS A 19 -19.39 -13.29 3.71
N TYR A 20 -19.95 -13.98 2.72
CA TYR A 20 -19.23 -15.00 1.97
C TYR A 20 -18.19 -14.40 1.01
N GLY A 21 -18.22 -13.08 0.82
CA GLY A 21 -17.36 -12.37 -0.11
C GLY A 21 -17.46 -12.95 -1.52
N GLY A 22 -16.32 -13.12 -2.20
CA GLY A 22 -16.25 -13.80 -3.49
C GLY A 22 -15.83 -12.91 -4.66
N LYS A 23 -15.78 -13.50 -5.85
CA LYS A 23 -15.29 -12.84 -7.08
C LYS A 23 -16.26 -11.81 -7.65
N TRP A 24 -17.35 -11.47 -6.97
CA TRP A 24 -18.38 -10.56 -7.47
C TRP A 24 -17.81 -9.17 -7.82
N LYS A 25 -16.94 -8.62 -6.96
CA LYS A 25 -16.36 -7.28 -7.17
C LYS A 25 -15.35 -7.27 -8.33
N PRO A 26 -14.43 -8.24 -8.43
CA PRO A 26 -13.67 -8.44 -9.66
C PRO A 26 -14.52 -8.67 -10.91
N ARG A 27 -15.58 -9.49 -10.84
CA ARG A 27 -16.48 -9.78 -11.99
C ARG A 27 -17.27 -8.56 -12.43
N LEU A 28 -17.69 -7.71 -11.49
CA LEU A 28 -18.40 -6.48 -11.80
C LEU A 28 -17.52 -5.53 -12.62
N HIS A 29 -16.23 -5.47 -12.31
CA HIS A 29 -15.30 -4.56 -12.98
C HIS A 29 -14.54 -5.22 -14.15
N SER A 30 -14.65 -6.54 -14.34
CA SER A 30 -13.87 -7.26 -15.36
C SER A 30 -14.25 -6.91 -16.79
N SER A 31 -15.45 -6.38 -17.03
CA SER A 31 -15.86 -5.88 -18.35
C SER A 31 -15.16 -4.57 -18.74
N VAL A 32 -14.64 -3.82 -17.76
CA VAL A 32 -14.04 -2.49 -17.97
C VAL A 32 -12.52 -2.52 -17.79
N ALA A 33 -12.01 -3.33 -16.86
CA ALA A 33 -10.58 -3.40 -16.59
C ALA A 33 -10.18 -4.78 -16.05
N THR A 34 -8.94 -5.19 -16.33
CA THR A 34 -8.35 -6.36 -15.67
C THR A 34 -8.25 -6.12 -14.17
N VAL A 35 -8.83 -7.01 -13.37
CA VAL A 35 -8.84 -6.93 -11.91
C VAL A 35 -7.95 -8.01 -11.32
N HIS A 36 -6.97 -7.61 -10.52
CA HIS A 36 -6.11 -8.53 -9.76
C HIS A 36 -6.42 -8.40 -8.27
N THR A 37 -6.65 -9.55 -7.61
CA THR A 37 -6.78 -9.60 -6.15
C THR A 37 -5.40 -9.77 -5.53
N THR A 38 -5.09 -8.99 -4.51
CA THR A 38 -3.76 -8.90 -3.91
C THR A 38 -3.90 -9.00 -2.40
N ASN A 39 -2.84 -9.43 -1.72
CA ASN A 39 -2.82 -9.47 -0.27
C ASN A 39 -2.84 -8.05 0.33
N GLU A 40 -3.73 -7.82 1.30
CA GLU A 40 -3.89 -6.56 2.02
C GLU A 40 -3.06 -6.48 3.32
N HIS A 41 -2.20 -7.48 3.60
CA HIS A 41 -1.39 -7.52 4.82
C HIS A 41 -0.57 -6.24 5.06
N LYS A 42 -0.75 -5.62 6.23
CA LYS A 42 -0.09 -4.38 6.69
C LYS A 42 -0.26 -3.15 5.79
N THR A 43 -1.06 -3.22 4.73
CA THR A 43 -1.25 -2.09 3.79
C THR A 43 -1.77 -0.81 4.46
N SER A 44 -2.59 -0.93 5.51
CA SER A 44 -3.10 0.20 6.28
C SER A 44 -2.27 0.56 7.52
N GLN A 45 -1.14 -0.11 7.74
CA GLN A 45 -0.28 0.01 8.93
C GLN A 45 1.18 0.33 8.56
N THR A 46 1.43 0.63 7.29
CA THR A 46 2.75 0.87 6.73
C THR A 46 2.77 2.21 6.01
N CYS A 47 3.81 3.00 6.29
CA CYS A 47 4.04 4.24 5.58
C CYS A 47 4.60 3.95 4.18
N MET A 48 3.98 4.48 3.13
CA MET A 48 4.43 4.23 1.75
C MET A 48 5.74 4.93 1.37
N TYR A 49 6.23 5.86 2.17
CA TYR A 49 7.48 6.57 1.90
C TYR A 49 8.71 5.88 2.49
N CYS A 50 8.60 5.33 3.71
CA CYS A 50 9.73 4.69 4.40
C CYS A 50 9.52 3.20 4.67
N PHE A 51 8.36 2.64 4.32
CA PHE A 51 7.93 1.28 4.63
C PHE A 51 7.97 0.91 6.13
N GLY A 52 8.05 1.92 7.00
CA GLY A 52 8.01 1.77 8.45
C GLY A 52 6.59 1.65 9.00
N PRO A 53 6.45 1.25 10.28
CA PRO A 53 5.17 1.15 10.94
C PRO A 53 4.51 2.51 11.15
N THR A 54 3.18 2.50 11.28
CA THR A 54 2.37 3.69 11.50
C THR A 54 1.50 3.55 12.74
N SER A 55 1.16 4.67 13.38
CA SER A 55 0.24 4.70 14.52
C SER A 55 -1.06 5.45 14.20
N HIS A 56 -2.07 5.29 15.06
CA HIS A 56 -3.27 6.13 14.99
C HIS A 56 -3.00 7.49 15.64
N PRO A 57 -3.23 8.61 14.94
CA PRO A 57 -3.06 9.91 15.54
C PRO A 57 -4.13 10.12 16.61
N THR A 58 -3.74 10.75 17.71
CA THR A 58 -4.64 11.11 18.80
C THR A 58 -4.70 12.63 18.92
N GLN A 59 -5.91 13.15 19.12
CA GLN A 59 -6.17 14.56 19.36
C GLN A 59 -6.65 14.75 20.79
N THR A 60 -6.04 15.70 21.47
CA THR A 60 -6.46 16.13 22.80
C THR A 60 -7.68 17.04 22.68
N ILE A 61 -8.83 16.62 23.20
CA ILE A 61 -10.08 17.40 23.21
C ILE A 61 -10.48 17.77 24.65
N LYS A 62 -11.00 18.98 24.85
CA LYS A 62 -11.63 19.36 26.12
C LYS A 62 -13.05 18.80 26.17
N ALA A 63 -13.34 17.97 27.16
CA ALA A 63 -14.69 17.49 27.42
C ALA A 63 -15.56 18.62 27.98
N LYS A 64 -16.88 18.47 27.88
CA LYS A 64 -17.86 19.41 28.47
C LYS A 64 -17.65 19.59 29.98
N ASP A 65 -17.09 18.58 30.64
CA ASP A 65 -16.80 18.53 32.07
C ASP A 65 -15.49 19.25 32.46
N GLY A 66 -14.87 20.00 31.54
CA GLY A 66 -13.57 20.67 31.73
C GLY A 66 -12.36 19.73 31.68
N LYS A 67 -12.57 18.41 31.73
CA LYS A 67 -11.50 17.39 31.67
C LYS A 67 -10.96 17.22 30.25
N THR A 68 -9.64 17.10 30.14
CA THR A 68 -8.98 16.80 28.88
C THR A 68 -9.06 15.31 28.56
N LYS A 69 -9.49 14.93 27.35
CA LYS A 69 -9.57 13.54 26.88
C LYS A 69 -8.79 13.37 25.58
N ALA A 70 -8.07 12.26 25.43
CA ALA A 70 -7.46 11.89 24.16
C ALA A 70 -8.48 11.17 23.28
N ARG A 71 -8.66 11.64 22.04
CA ARG A 71 -9.55 11.04 21.05
C ARG A 71 -8.73 10.59 19.85
N SER A 72 -8.86 9.33 19.45
CA SER A 72 -8.25 8.83 18.23
C SER A 72 -8.90 9.44 16.98
N ILE A 73 -8.09 9.88 16.04
CA ILE A 73 -8.54 10.38 14.74
C ILE A 73 -8.70 9.17 13.81
N HIS A 74 -9.93 8.84 13.46
CA HIS A 74 -10.22 7.77 12.51
C HIS A 74 -9.89 8.20 11.08
N GLY A 75 -9.50 7.24 10.24
CA GLY A 75 -9.22 7.49 8.81
C GLY A 75 -7.86 8.14 8.53
N ALA A 76 -7.03 8.36 9.54
CA ALA A 76 -5.67 8.84 9.38
C ALA A 76 -4.68 7.90 10.09
N PHE A 77 -3.43 7.91 9.65
CA PHE A 77 -2.31 7.31 10.36
C PHE A 77 -1.15 8.30 10.41
N LEU A 78 -0.27 8.12 11.39
CA LEU A 78 0.92 8.90 11.63
C LEU A 78 2.15 8.03 11.36
N CYS A 79 3.08 8.53 10.54
CA CYS A 79 4.40 7.92 10.41
C CYS A 79 5.26 8.27 11.63
N LEU A 80 5.83 7.26 12.29
CA LEU A 80 6.65 7.43 13.49
C LEU A 80 8.16 7.56 13.19
N ASN A 81 8.59 7.34 11.95
CA ASN A 81 10.00 7.39 11.59
C ASN A 81 10.44 8.85 11.37
N PRO A 82 11.29 9.43 12.22
CA PRO A 82 11.72 10.82 12.09
C PRO A 82 12.52 11.09 10.81
N ALA A 83 13.20 10.08 10.28
CA ALA A 83 13.97 10.17 9.03
C ALA A 83 13.11 9.98 7.77
N CYS A 84 11.79 9.75 7.92
CA CYS A 84 10.92 9.58 6.77
C CYS A 84 10.73 10.91 6.03
N VAL A 85 10.83 10.90 4.70
CA VAL A 85 10.59 12.06 3.83
C VAL A 85 9.24 12.74 4.11
N SER A 86 8.20 11.96 4.44
CA SER A 86 6.88 12.51 4.80
C SER A 86 6.94 13.32 6.09
N VAL A 87 7.71 12.87 7.08
CA VAL A 87 7.89 13.55 8.37
C VAL A 87 8.76 14.78 8.21
N LEU A 88 9.87 14.67 7.47
CA LEU A 88 10.77 15.79 7.16
C LEU A 88 10.05 16.94 6.44
N ASN A 89 9.07 16.64 5.58
CA ASN A 89 8.25 17.63 4.88
C ASN A 89 7.01 18.08 5.66
N HIS A 90 6.95 17.85 6.98
CA HIS A 90 5.81 18.19 7.85
C HIS A 90 4.47 17.57 7.42
N ARG A 91 4.49 16.44 6.70
CA ARG A 91 3.33 15.66 6.24
C ARG A 91 3.30 14.28 6.89
N ALA A 92 3.62 14.19 8.18
CA ALA A 92 3.69 12.92 8.90
C ALA A 92 2.34 12.19 8.99
N ILE A 93 1.24 12.94 8.97
CA ILE A 93 -0.12 12.44 9.02
C ILE A 93 -0.65 12.30 7.59
N GLN A 94 -1.16 11.12 7.27
CA GLN A 94 -1.67 10.79 5.94
C GLN A 94 -3.06 10.13 6.08
N GLY A 95 -3.90 10.32 5.05
CA GLY A 95 -5.20 9.67 4.98
C GLY A 95 -5.03 8.17 4.75
N ARG A 96 -5.58 7.35 5.66
CA ARG A 96 -5.41 5.90 5.68
C ARG A 96 -5.87 5.24 4.38
N ASP A 97 -7.00 5.65 3.84
CA ASP A 97 -7.61 4.94 2.72
C ASP A 97 -6.82 5.17 1.42
N LYS A 98 -6.30 6.39 1.20
CA LYS A 98 -5.46 6.71 0.03
C LYS A 98 -4.15 5.93 0.06
N THR A 99 -3.48 5.87 1.21
CA THR A 99 -2.20 5.17 1.33
C THR A 99 -2.36 3.66 1.35
N SER A 100 -3.45 3.14 1.93
CA SER A 100 -3.77 1.71 1.86
C SER A 100 -4.04 1.29 0.43
N ALA A 101 -4.79 2.11 -0.34
CA ALA A 101 -5.01 1.86 -1.76
C ALA A 101 -3.69 1.85 -2.56
N LEU A 102 -2.78 2.79 -2.26
CA LEU A 102 -1.46 2.82 -2.87
C LEU A 102 -0.63 1.58 -2.49
N ALA A 103 -0.64 1.17 -1.22
CA ALA A 103 0.03 -0.03 -0.73
C ALA A 103 -0.48 -1.30 -1.40
N ILE A 104 -1.80 -1.43 -1.57
CA ILE A 104 -2.44 -2.53 -2.30
C ILE A 104 -1.96 -2.55 -3.75
N ALA A 105 -1.94 -1.39 -4.42
CA ALA A 105 -1.48 -1.30 -5.80
C ALA A 105 0.00 -1.70 -5.94
N VAL A 106 0.88 -1.23 -5.05
CA VAL A 106 2.31 -1.55 -5.05
C VAL A 106 2.55 -3.03 -4.75
N SER A 107 1.86 -3.59 -3.75
CA SER A 107 1.92 -5.02 -3.41
C SER A 107 1.43 -5.90 -4.57
N GLY A 108 0.33 -5.51 -5.20
CA GLY A 108 -0.19 -6.18 -6.39
C GLY A 108 0.74 -6.16 -7.57
N LEU A 109 1.31 -4.98 -7.84
CA LEU A 109 2.24 -4.80 -8.94
C LEU A 109 3.52 -5.61 -8.71
N SER A 110 4.04 -5.66 -7.49
CA SER A 110 5.24 -6.46 -7.19
C SER A 110 5.00 -7.96 -7.41
N ILE A 111 3.82 -8.46 -7.02
CA ILE A 111 3.42 -9.85 -7.31
C ILE A 111 3.32 -10.07 -8.82
N LEU A 112 2.73 -9.14 -9.56
CA LEU A 112 2.58 -9.26 -11.01
C LEU A 112 3.93 -9.32 -11.73
N LEU A 113 4.86 -8.41 -11.37
CA LEU A 113 6.16 -8.28 -12.05
C LEU A 113 7.19 -9.31 -11.58
N PHE A 114 7.26 -9.57 -10.28
CA PHE A 114 8.35 -10.34 -9.67
C PHE A 114 7.92 -11.72 -9.14
N LYS A 115 6.62 -12.03 -9.24
CA LYS A 115 5.96 -13.22 -8.67
C LYS A 115 6.07 -13.32 -7.16
N GLN A 116 6.37 -12.22 -6.46
CA GLN A 116 6.57 -12.17 -5.02
C GLN A 116 6.11 -10.81 -4.44
N PRO A 117 5.47 -10.79 -3.25
CA PRO A 117 5.10 -9.53 -2.59
C PRO A 117 6.31 -8.85 -1.96
N LEU A 118 6.32 -7.52 -1.90
CA LEU A 118 7.36 -6.81 -1.15
C LEU A 118 7.47 -7.35 0.28
N PRO A 119 8.69 -7.41 0.86
CA PRO A 119 8.91 -8.01 2.18
C PRO A 119 8.01 -7.44 3.28
N VAL A 120 7.72 -6.15 3.21
CA VAL A 120 6.86 -5.44 4.18
C VAL A 120 5.39 -5.84 4.10
N PHE A 121 4.92 -6.27 2.93
CA PHE A 121 3.55 -6.74 2.72
C PHE A 121 3.45 -8.28 2.73
N ASN A 122 4.56 -8.98 2.98
CA ASN A 122 4.57 -10.44 3.08
C ASN A 122 4.11 -10.87 4.49
N PRO A 123 3.04 -11.69 4.61
CA PRO A 123 2.55 -12.17 5.91
C PRO A 123 3.51 -13.18 6.53
N ASN A 124 4.31 -13.88 5.71
CA ASN A 124 5.31 -14.85 6.12
C ASN A 124 6.69 -14.38 5.66
N PRO A 125 7.30 -13.39 6.34
CA PRO A 125 8.61 -12.88 5.95
C PRO A 125 9.66 -14.00 6.08
N SER A 126 10.21 -14.46 4.95
CA SER A 126 11.41 -15.32 4.96
C SER A 126 12.66 -14.45 5.12
N GLN A 127 13.70 -15.01 5.74
CA GLN A 127 14.96 -14.30 6.00
C GLN A 127 15.72 -13.91 4.70
N SER A 128 15.40 -14.52 3.56
CA SER A 128 16.05 -14.30 2.26
C SER A 128 15.21 -13.44 1.29
N ASN A 129 14.88 -12.21 1.68
CA ASN A 129 14.20 -11.25 0.78
C ASN A 129 15.11 -10.67 -0.33
N THR A 130 16.36 -11.13 -0.42
CA THR A 130 17.35 -10.73 -1.44
C THR A 130 16.87 -10.97 -2.87
N GLY A 131 16.03 -11.99 -3.09
CA GLY A 131 15.51 -12.31 -4.43
C GLY A 131 14.67 -11.21 -5.05
N ILE A 132 13.83 -10.51 -4.27
CA ILE A 132 13.02 -9.40 -4.77
C ILE A 132 13.88 -8.18 -5.04
N ILE A 133 14.81 -7.88 -4.13
CA ILE A 133 15.70 -6.72 -4.27
C ILE A 133 16.51 -6.84 -5.56
N SER A 134 17.13 -8.01 -5.80
CA SER A 134 17.89 -8.30 -7.03
C SER A 134 17.04 -8.24 -8.30
N LYS A 135 15.81 -8.76 -8.28
CA LYS A 135 14.90 -8.67 -9.43
C LYS A 135 14.47 -7.23 -9.71
N THR A 136 14.24 -6.45 -8.67
CA THR A 136 13.83 -5.04 -8.78
C THR A 136 14.96 -4.19 -9.35
N THR A 137 16.19 -4.36 -8.84
CA THR A 137 17.37 -3.66 -9.38
C THR A 137 17.63 -4.04 -10.84
N SER A 138 17.56 -5.33 -11.20
CA SER A 138 17.67 -5.79 -12.59
C SER A 138 16.62 -5.17 -13.52
N PHE A 139 15.39 -4.98 -13.03
CA PHE A 139 14.32 -4.35 -13.81
C PHE A 139 14.59 -2.85 -14.04
N CYS A 140 14.98 -2.12 -13.00
CA CYS A 140 15.34 -0.70 -13.13
C CYS A 140 16.52 -0.49 -14.08
N SER A 141 17.60 -1.25 -13.93
CA SER A 141 18.79 -1.14 -14.79
C SER A 141 18.54 -1.56 -16.24
N ARG A 142 17.53 -2.40 -16.52
CA ARG A 142 17.12 -2.74 -17.88
C ARG A 142 16.42 -1.57 -18.58
N ASN A 143 15.72 -0.74 -17.83
CA ASN A 143 15.04 0.44 -18.37
C ASN A 143 16.00 1.62 -18.54
N GLU A 144 16.99 1.81 -17.65
CA GLU A 144 18.04 2.82 -17.84
C GLU A 144 18.80 2.65 -19.17
N LYS A 145 18.98 1.41 -19.64
CA LYS A 145 19.60 1.11 -20.93
C LYS A 145 18.75 1.48 -22.16
N ARG A 146 17.47 1.80 -21.98
CA ARG A 146 16.55 2.17 -23.08
C ARG A 146 16.51 3.68 -23.35
N ASP A 147 16.98 4.50 -22.42
CA ASP A 147 16.93 5.96 -22.53
C ASP A 147 18.19 6.58 -23.16
N GLY A 148 19.05 5.78 -23.81
CA GLY A 148 20.26 6.24 -24.47
C GLY A 148 20.47 5.61 -25.83
N SER A 149 20.11 6.34 -26.89
CA SER A 149 20.57 6.27 -28.30
C SER A 149 19.41 6.30 -29.30
N GLY A 150 18.69 7.42 -29.37
CA GLY A 150 18.08 7.84 -30.62
C GLY A 150 19.19 8.45 -31.50
N ALA A 151 19.79 7.64 -32.36
CA ALA A 151 20.68 8.15 -33.41
C ALA A 151 19.83 8.95 -34.41
N VAL A 152 20.01 10.27 -34.43
CA VAL A 152 19.62 11.11 -35.56
C VAL A 152 20.87 11.23 -36.43
N LEU A 153 20.99 10.36 -37.43
CA LEU A 153 21.82 10.63 -38.61
C LEU A 153 21.09 11.69 -39.42
N ALA A 154 21.65 12.91 -39.46
CA ALA A 154 21.26 13.92 -40.42
C ALA A 154 22.19 13.79 -41.63
N ASP A 155 21.65 13.27 -42.73
CA ASP A 155 22.23 13.42 -44.07
C ASP A 155 21.37 14.42 -44.84
N ALA A 156 21.97 15.58 -45.17
CA ALA A 156 21.79 16.37 -46.39
C ALA A 156 22.76 17.56 -46.36
#